data_AF-A0AA86T1I2-F1
#
_entry.id   AF-A0AA86T1I2-F1
#
_cell.length_a   1.000
_cell.length_b   1.000
_cell.length_c   1.000
_cell.angle_alpha   90.00
_cell.angle_beta   90.00
_cell.angle_gamma   90.00
#
_symmetry.space_group_name_H-M   'P 1'
#
loop_
_entity.id
_entity.type
_entity.pdbx_description
1 polymer ?
#
loop_
_entity_poly.entity_id
_entity_poly.type
_entity_poly.pdbx_seq_one_letter_code
_entity_poly.pdbx_strand_id
1 'polypeptide(L)'
;MRMSAQSVVILSHFITMFVTFGVCFGSFLEDTYHLTNYQRNSIKPNDEHFGIIMERAYGSAPSTRSQIRINVDDYGAKANDGRHDTEAFEKAWNEACSTGGVLVVPEEKTYHLKPITFSGPCQPNTVFRVYGTIKAWPKMSAYGKERLLWIMFQNVTNLRVDGGGTINGNGRKWWENSCKTNEILPCKHAPTAVTFYQCNNLRVTNLRFKNAQQMHIRFQKCNNVTASNLIVRAPGNSPNTDGIHVTETKNIIISNSIIGTGDDCISIVSGSQNVRAIDVTCGPGHGISIGSLGAGNSEAQVSNVLVNRATLTGTTNGVRIKTWQGGSGYAKNIKFQNITMRNVTNPIIIDQNYCDQDKPCKEKASAVQLRNIVYQNIRGTSASEVAIKFECSKTFPCKGIYLQDVILTPQGHGDTKTIATCENVRYVNRGKMEGEGKVSAENEPQSRFKRICVFCGSRAGYKSAFSDAALELGKLMVERRIDLVYGGGSLGLMGLISQTVLNGGCHVLGVIPEALLPREISGETFGEVKTAADMHERKSIMFEHADAFIALPGGYGTMEELLEVIAWSQLGIHDKPVGLFNVDGYFNSLLSLFDKGVEEGFIQNSARHIMVIGDTAPELMNKMEEYVPFGGK
;
A
#
# COMPACT_ATOMS: atom_id res chain seq x y z
N MET A 1 -66.49 22.75 -1.86
CA MET A 1 -66.67 24.23 -1.83
C MET A 1 -65.45 24.83 -1.12
N ARG A 2 -65.10 26.11 -1.40
CA ARG A 2 -63.96 26.91 -0.86
C ARG A 2 -63.48 26.47 0.55
N MET A 3 -62.22 26.06 0.79
CA MET A 3 -60.90 26.77 0.76
C MET A 3 -60.44 27.24 2.15
N SER A 4 -59.21 26.84 2.54
CA SER A 4 -58.22 27.56 3.38
C SER A 4 -58.58 27.94 4.84
N ALA A 5 -57.64 28.05 5.78
CA ALA A 5 -56.19 27.72 5.81
C ALA A 5 -55.71 27.63 7.26
N GLN A 6 -54.57 26.95 7.49
CA GLN A 6 -53.58 27.33 8.51
C GLN A 6 -52.26 26.58 8.27
N SER A 7 -51.16 27.12 8.78
CA SER A 7 -49.79 26.67 8.50
C SER A 7 -49.03 26.33 9.79
N VAL A 8 -48.19 25.28 9.74
CA VAL A 8 -46.82 25.19 10.31
C VAL A 8 -46.67 25.63 11.81
N VAL A 9 -46.30 24.77 12.75
CA VAL A 9 -45.07 23.94 12.82
C VAL A 9 -45.33 22.55 13.42
N ILE A 10 -44.54 21.54 13.05
CA ILE A 10 -44.46 20.22 13.72
C ILE A 10 -43.01 19.96 14.16
N LEU A 11 -42.80 19.53 15.42
CA LEU A 11 -41.79 18.50 15.71
C LEU A 11 -42.18 17.65 16.92
N SER A 12 -41.99 16.34 16.80
CA SER A 12 -42.56 15.30 17.66
C SER A 12 -41.81 15.11 18.99
N HIS A 13 -42.56 14.91 20.09
CA HIS A 13 -42.16 14.02 21.17
C HIS A 13 -42.53 12.58 20.81
N PHE A 14 -41.67 11.59 21.12
CA PHE A 14 -42.10 10.25 21.56
C PHE A 14 -40.94 9.45 22.17
N ILE A 15 -40.98 9.22 23.49
CA ILE A 15 -40.09 8.30 24.25
C ILE A 15 -40.93 7.61 25.36
N THR A 16 -40.54 6.38 25.71
CA THR A 16 -40.97 5.55 26.87
C THR A 16 -42.42 5.03 26.99
N MET A 17 -42.54 3.70 26.95
CA MET A 17 -43.05 2.89 28.06
C MET A 17 -42.01 1.78 28.35
N PHE A 18 -41.59 1.56 29.61
CA PHE A 18 -42.01 0.48 30.54
C PHE A 18 -41.86 -0.95 29.99
N VAL A 19 -41.34 -1.96 30.73
CA VAL A 19 -41.73 -2.41 32.08
C VAL A 19 -40.51 -2.76 32.98
N THR A 20 -40.70 -2.81 34.31
CA THR A 20 -39.73 -3.26 35.36
C THR A 20 -39.65 -4.80 35.46
N PHE A 21 -38.89 -5.51 36.33
CA PHE A 21 -38.12 -5.29 37.59
C PHE A 21 -36.84 -6.20 37.56
N GLY A 22 -35.93 -6.30 38.54
CA GLY A 22 -35.77 -5.69 39.87
C GLY A 22 -35.10 -6.63 40.89
N VAL A 23 -33.76 -6.53 41.02
CA VAL A 23 -32.89 -6.91 42.18
C VAL A 23 -32.91 -8.36 42.72
N CYS A 24 -31.77 -9.08 42.66
CA CYS A 24 -31.08 -9.61 43.87
C CYS A 24 -29.65 -10.16 43.60
N PHE A 25 -28.91 -10.44 44.68
CA PHE A 25 -27.56 -11.03 44.73
C PHE A 25 -27.57 -12.57 44.70
N GLY A 26 -26.44 -13.19 44.32
CA GLY A 26 -26.18 -14.62 44.55
C GLY A 26 -24.82 -15.09 44.01
N SER A 27 -23.94 -15.58 44.88
CA SER A 27 -22.68 -16.25 44.52
C SER A 27 -22.86 -17.76 44.39
N PHE A 28 -21.98 -18.43 43.64
CA PHE A 28 -21.91 -19.91 43.60
C PHE A 28 -20.47 -20.42 43.77
N LEU A 29 -20.36 -21.63 44.31
CA LEU A 29 -19.13 -22.35 44.62
C LEU A 29 -19.10 -23.72 43.89
N GLU A 30 -18.06 -24.51 44.16
CA GLU A 30 -17.55 -25.64 43.36
C GLU A 30 -18.27 -27.01 43.54
N ASP A 31 -17.66 -28.03 42.91
CA ASP A 31 -17.82 -29.50 43.06
C ASP A 31 -19.05 -30.18 42.41
N THR A 32 -18.94 -31.38 41.83
CA THR A 32 -18.03 -32.55 42.04
C THR A 32 -17.56 -33.16 40.68
N TYR A 33 -16.29 -33.57 40.48
CA TYR A 33 -15.65 -34.89 40.75
C TYR A 33 -16.22 -36.11 39.94
N HIS A 34 -15.48 -37.19 39.56
CA HIS A 34 -14.20 -37.76 40.05
C HIS A 34 -13.50 -38.72 39.03
N LEU A 35 -12.15 -38.82 39.10
CA LEU A 35 -11.27 -40.01 38.79
C LEU A 35 -11.15 -40.53 37.32
N THR A 36 -10.09 -41.20 36.84
CA THR A 36 -8.82 -41.78 37.36
C THR A 36 -7.87 -41.99 36.14
N ASN A 37 -6.53 -42.19 36.18
CA ASN A 37 -5.42 -41.91 37.13
C ASN A 37 -4.08 -42.35 36.48
N TYR A 38 -2.99 -41.56 36.55
CA TYR A 38 -1.65 -42.11 36.88
C TYR A 38 -0.71 -41.05 37.50
N GLN A 39 0.41 -41.52 38.07
CA GLN A 39 1.08 -40.86 39.19
C GLN A 39 2.18 -39.83 38.83
N ARG A 40 2.32 -38.86 39.75
CA ARG A 40 3.43 -37.92 39.89
C ARG A 40 4.66 -38.60 40.49
N ASN A 41 5.86 -38.23 40.05
CA ASN A 41 7.08 -38.40 40.85
C ASN A 41 7.98 -37.15 40.73
N SER A 42 8.72 -36.81 41.78
CA SER A 42 9.46 -35.54 41.88
C SER A 42 10.97 -35.75 41.87
N ILE A 43 11.66 -34.99 41.02
CA ILE A 43 13.13 -34.86 41.03
C ILE A 43 13.47 -33.37 40.94
N LYS A 44 14.35 -32.90 41.83
CA LYS A 44 15.06 -31.62 41.69
C LYS A 44 16.48 -31.90 41.17
N PRO A 45 16.93 -31.22 40.12
CA PRO A 45 18.34 -30.95 39.89
C PRO A 45 18.65 -29.49 40.25
N ASN A 46 19.57 -29.28 41.19
CA ASN A 46 20.48 -28.14 41.06
C ASN A 46 21.54 -28.58 40.04
N ASP A 47 21.84 -27.76 39.05
CA ASP A 47 23.11 -27.87 38.34
C ASP A 47 23.51 -26.50 37.76
N GLU A 48 24.70 -26.03 38.07
CA GLU A 48 25.10 -24.62 37.87
C GLU A 48 25.45 -24.29 36.41
N HIS A 49 25.46 -25.30 35.54
CA HIS A 49 25.90 -25.18 34.15
C HIS A 49 24.98 -24.33 33.26
N PHE A 50 23.68 -24.22 33.58
CA PHE A 50 22.72 -23.48 32.76
C PHE A 50 22.80 -21.95 32.91
N GLY A 51 23.34 -21.44 34.03
CA GLY A 51 23.46 -20.00 34.28
C GLY A 51 24.47 -19.31 33.35
N ILE A 52 25.63 -19.93 33.16
CA ILE A 52 26.78 -19.37 32.43
C ILE A 52 26.48 -19.18 30.93
N ILE A 53 25.57 -19.98 30.35
CA ILE A 53 25.20 -19.90 28.94
C ILE A 53 24.23 -18.74 28.68
N MET A 54 23.27 -18.48 29.58
CA MET A 54 22.33 -17.36 29.45
C MET A 54 23.02 -16.00 29.60
N GLU A 55 24.01 -15.88 30.48
CA GLU A 55 24.70 -14.61 30.75
C GLU A 55 25.60 -14.12 29.59
N ARG A 56 25.88 -14.98 28.60
CA ARG A 56 26.56 -14.59 27.34
C ARG A 56 25.61 -14.35 26.15
N ALA A 57 24.34 -14.75 26.26
CA ALA A 57 23.35 -14.54 25.19
C ALA A 57 22.65 -13.16 25.29
N TYR A 58 22.48 -12.64 26.51
CA TYR A 58 21.98 -11.29 26.72
C TYR A 58 23.11 -10.25 26.62
N GLY A 59 23.39 -9.83 25.39
CA GLY A 59 24.19 -8.63 25.13
C GLY A 59 23.63 -7.45 25.93
N SER A 60 24.53 -6.71 26.61
CA SER A 60 24.20 -5.71 27.63
C SER A 60 23.01 -4.82 27.24
N ALA A 61 21.98 -4.78 28.10
CA ALA A 61 20.85 -3.85 27.93
C ALA A 61 21.39 -2.43 27.66
N PRO A 62 20.94 -1.73 26.60
CA PRO A 62 21.50 -0.44 26.25
C PRO A 62 21.37 0.53 27.42
N SER A 63 22.49 1.00 27.96
CA SER A 63 22.45 1.86 29.15
C SER A 63 21.57 3.07 28.84
N THR A 64 20.49 3.25 29.60
CA THR A 64 19.57 4.38 29.44
C THR A 64 20.18 5.66 30.01
N ARG A 65 21.32 6.05 29.44
CA ARG A 65 21.96 7.35 29.65
C ARG A 65 20.91 8.41 29.30
N SER A 66 20.48 9.18 30.29
CA SER A 66 19.38 10.14 30.10
C SER A 66 19.72 11.08 28.94
N GLN A 67 18.96 10.99 27.85
CA GLN A 67 19.30 11.68 26.62
C GLN A 67 19.34 13.19 26.86
N ILE A 68 20.49 13.82 26.56
CA ILE A 68 20.77 15.23 26.90
C ILE A 68 19.68 16.10 26.27
N ARG A 69 18.97 16.87 27.09
CA ARG A 69 17.93 17.80 26.64
C ARG A 69 18.55 19.17 26.40
N ILE A 70 18.29 19.71 25.23
CA ILE A 70 18.94 20.89 24.68
C ILE A 70 17.81 21.84 24.29
N ASN A 71 17.40 22.71 25.22
CA ASN A 71 16.30 23.63 25.01
C ASN A 71 16.79 24.86 24.23
N VAL A 72 16.09 25.24 23.17
CA VAL A 72 16.46 26.41 22.35
C VAL A 72 16.53 27.73 23.13
N ASP A 73 15.78 27.87 24.24
CA ASP A 73 15.90 29.05 25.13
C ASP A 73 17.32 29.21 25.69
N ASP A 74 17.99 28.11 26.03
CA ASP A 74 19.30 28.10 26.71
C ASP A 74 20.41 28.63 25.77
N TYR A 75 20.17 28.60 24.46
CA TYR A 75 21.05 29.14 23.41
C TYR A 75 20.65 30.55 22.98
N GLY A 76 19.72 31.18 23.71
CA GLY A 76 19.31 32.57 23.54
C GLY A 76 18.07 32.81 22.68
N ALA A 77 17.28 31.78 22.36
CA ALA A 77 16.00 31.96 21.66
C ALA A 77 14.99 32.73 22.54
N LYS A 78 14.16 33.58 21.93
CA LYS A 78 13.21 34.46 22.62
C LYS A 78 11.84 34.40 21.98
N ALA A 79 11.12 33.34 22.34
CA ALA A 79 9.75 33.12 21.91
C ALA A 79 8.86 34.37 22.09
N ASN A 80 7.97 34.57 21.13
CA ASN A 80 6.94 35.61 21.13
C ASN A 80 7.45 37.08 21.09
N ASP A 81 8.76 37.35 21.04
CA ASP A 81 9.32 38.73 21.11
C ASP A 81 9.32 39.50 19.78
N GLY A 82 8.99 38.84 18.67
CA GLY A 82 8.92 39.42 17.32
C GLY A 82 10.25 39.48 16.55
N ARG A 83 11.35 38.96 17.12
CA ARG A 83 12.66 38.78 16.46
C ARG A 83 12.75 37.39 15.83
N HIS A 84 13.97 36.96 15.47
CA HIS A 84 14.22 35.64 14.91
C HIS A 84 15.21 34.82 15.76
N ASP A 85 14.98 33.52 15.82
CA ASP A 85 15.67 32.58 16.72
C ASP A 85 16.71 31.71 16.00
N THR A 86 16.92 31.93 14.70
CA THR A 86 17.77 31.11 13.81
C THR A 86 19.14 30.75 14.40
N GLU A 87 19.87 31.73 14.93
CA GLU A 87 21.21 31.51 15.50
C GLU A 87 21.19 30.68 16.81
N ALA A 88 20.11 30.73 17.58
CA ALA A 88 19.93 29.92 18.78
C ALA A 88 19.56 28.48 18.41
N PHE A 89 18.69 28.30 17.43
CA PHE A 89 18.34 26.98 16.87
C PHE A 89 19.54 26.30 16.19
N GLU A 90 20.41 27.07 15.53
CA GLU A 90 21.65 26.56 14.93
C GLU A 90 22.63 26.04 16.00
N LYS A 91 22.88 26.82 17.07
CA LYS A 91 23.72 26.40 18.20
C LYS A 91 23.17 25.17 18.91
N ALA A 92 21.87 25.19 19.23
CA ALA A 92 21.17 24.05 19.83
C ALA A 92 21.23 22.79 18.95
N TRP A 93 21.11 22.94 17.62
CA TRP A 93 21.24 21.81 16.69
C TRP A 93 22.65 21.24 16.68
N ASN A 94 23.67 22.09 16.63
CA ASN A 94 25.07 21.65 16.58
C ASN A 94 25.43 20.83 17.83
N GLU A 95 24.91 21.20 19.01
CA GLU A 95 25.07 20.37 20.22
C GLU A 95 24.23 19.07 20.16
N ALA A 96 22.94 19.12 19.77
CA ALA A 96 22.10 17.92 19.70
C ALA A 96 22.59 16.90 18.65
N CYS A 97 23.17 17.38 17.56
CA CYS A 97 23.77 16.58 16.50
C CYS A 97 25.10 15.95 16.95
N SER A 98 25.98 16.70 17.63
CA SER A 98 27.29 16.21 18.09
C SER A 98 27.23 15.33 19.35
N THR A 99 26.18 15.45 20.17
CA THR A 99 26.00 14.70 21.42
C THR A 99 25.05 13.51 21.33
N GLY A 100 24.21 13.42 20.28
CA GLY A 100 23.09 12.47 20.23
C GLY A 100 21.89 12.92 21.07
N GLY A 101 21.81 14.21 21.40
CA GLY A 101 20.80 14.80 22.28
C GLY A 101 19.41 14.99 21.67
N VAL A 102 18.51 15.53 22.49
CA VAL A 102 17.16 16.00 22.11
C VAL A 102 17.17 17.52 22.06
N LEU A 103 17.15 18.10 20.86
CA LEU A 103 16.77 19.51 20.72
C LEU A 103 15.29 19.64 21.08
N VAL A 104 14.94 20.55 21.98
CA VAL A 104 13.58 20.80 22.45
C VAL A 104 13.15 22.22 22.06
N VAL A 105 12.01 22.32 21.40
CA VAL A 105 11.24 23.56 21.23
C VAL A 105 10.05 23.48 22.20
N PRO A 106 10.09 24.20 23.34
CA PRO A 106 9.09 24.10 24.42
C PRO A 106 7.66 24.40 23.98
N GLU A 107 6.70 23.88 24.74
CA GLU A 107 5.27 24.11 24.55
C GLU A 107 4.87 25.59 24.77
N GLU A 108 3.70 25.98 24.27
CA GLU A 108 3.11 27.34 24.32
C GLU A 108 3.93 28.48 23.65
N LYS A 109 5.20 28.25 23.34
CA LYS A 109 6.12 29.23 22.76
C LYS A 109 6.09 29.24 21.22
N THR A 110 6.14 30.43 20.62
CA THR A 110 6.31 30.62 19.18
C THR A 110 7.65 31.28 18.86
N TYR A 111 8.51 30.55 18.16
CA TYR A 111 9.82 31.01 17.67
C TYR A 111 9.73 31.30 16.17
N HIS A 112 10.47 32.30 15.67
CA HIS A 112 10.50 32.63 14.24
C HIS A 112 11.86 32.35 13.61
N LEU A 113 11.88 31.56 12.53
CA LEU A 113 13.11 31.21 11.82
C LEU A 113 13.15 31.86 10.42
N LYS A 114 14.29 32.48 10.10
CA LYS A 114 14.79 32.63 8.72
C LYS A 114 15.05 31.24 8.11
N PRO A 115 15.44 31.10 6.82
CA PRO A 115 15.96 29.84 6.32
C PRO A 115 17.10 29.28 7.18
N ILE A 116 17.12 27.96 7.37
CA ILE A 116 18.10 27.26 8.20
C ILE A 116 18.29 25.82 7.69
N THR A 117 19.53 25.34 7.74
CA THR A 117 19.89 23.94 7.44
C THR A 117 20.45 23.27 8.68
N PHE A 118 19.75 22.23 9.13
CA PHE A 118 20.15 21.30 10.17
C PHE A 118 20.96 20.15 9.52
N SER A 119 22.25 20.37 9.36
CA SER A 119 23.18 19.42 8.74
C SER A 119 23.65 18.33 9.71
N GLY A 120 23.81 17.12 9.19
CA GLY A 120 24.60 16.04 9.78
C GLY A 120 26.00 15.92 9.13
N PRO A 121 26.74 14.82 9.39
CA PRO A 121 26.32 13.65 10.16
C PRO A 121 26.15 13.96 11.66
N CYS A 122 25.19 13.30 12.30
CA CYS A 122 24.95 13.38 13.75
C CYS A 122 25.23 12.04 14.42
N GLN A 123 25.42 12.06 15.73
CA GLN A 123 25.48 10.86 16.56
C GLN A 123 24.15 10.07 16.49
N PRO A 124 24.17 8.75 16.78
CA PRO A 124 22.95 7.97 16.89
C PRO A 124 21.95 8.56 17.90
N ASN A 125 20.67 8.37 17.61
CA ASN A 125 19.52 8.79 18.42
C ASN A 125 19.19 10.29 18.45
N THR A 126 19.93 11.20 17.79
CA THR A 126 19.58 12.64 17.76
C THR A 126 18.09 12.88 17.45
N VAL A 127 17.43 13.65 18.31
CA VAL A 127 16.01 14.00 18.21
C VAL A 127 15.84 15.50 18.01
N PHE A 128 14.95 15.90 17.11
CA PHE A 128 14.44 17.26 17.01
C PHE A 128 12.97 17.30 17.45
N ARG A 129 12.70 17.76 18.67
CA ARG A 129 11.36 17.68 19.29
C ARG A 129 10.69 19.05 19.40
N VAL A 130 9.55 19.18 18.71
CA VAL A 130 8.72 20.39 18.67
C VAL A 130 7.45 20.17 19.48
N TYR A 131 7.35 20.78 20.67
CA TYR A 131 6.09 20.87 21.43
C TYR A 131 5.34 22.17 21.09
N GLY A 132 6.05 23.31 21.01
CA GLY A 132 5.48 24.62 20.68
C GLY A 132 5.28 24.85 19.19
N THR A 133 5.56 26.08 18.74
CA THR A 133 5.44 26.48 17.33
C THR A 133 6.75 27.04 16.78
N ILE A 134 7.21 26.47 15.67
CA ILE A 134 8.21 27.07 14.78
C ILE A 134 7.45 27.80 13.66
N LYS A 135 7.77 29.07 13.39
CA LYS A 135 7.06 29.89 12.41
C LYS A 135 8.01 30.59 11.43
N ALA A 136 7.61 30.68 10.16
CA ALA A 136 8.47 31.28 9.14
C ALA A 136 8.56 32.80 9.29
N TRP A 137 9.76 33.34 9.20
CA TRP A 137 10.02 34.78 9.29
C TRP A 137 9.23 35.55 8.21
N PRO A 138 8.46 36.61 8.56
CA PRO A 138 7.48 37.21 7.65
C PRO A 138 8.06 38.15 6.57
N LYS A 139 9.37 38.43 6.57
CA LYS A 139 10.02 39.25 5.53
C LYS A 139 10.58 38.37 4.42
N MET A 140 9.94 38.37 3.24
CA MET A 140 10.33 37.57 2.06
C MET A 140 11.77 37.84 1.58
N SER A 141 12.33 39.02 1.88
CA SER A 141 13.73 39.35 1.59
C SER A 141 14.75 38.48 2.33
N ALA A 142 14.37 37.80 3.41
CA ALA A 142 15.25 36.89 4.15
C ALA A 142 15.47 35.53 3.47
N TYR A 143 14.76 35.23 2.38
CA TYR A 143 14.79 33.93 1.69
C TYR A 143 15.73 33.91 0.46
N GLY A 144 16.61 34.92 0.35
CA GLY A 144 17.56 35.04 -0.74
C GLY A 144 16.91 35.32 -2.10
N LYS A 145 17.65 34.98 -3.17
CA LYS A 145 17.18 35.13 -4.57
C LYS A 145 16.39 33.91 -5.05
N GLU A 146 16.87 32.70 -4.77
CA GLU A 146 16.28 31.45 -5.30
C GLU A 146 15.09 30.92 -4.48
N ARG A 147 15.06 31.17 -3.16
CA ARG A 147 13.87 31.03 -2.29
C ARG A 147 13.23 29.64 -2.21
N LEU A 148 13.93 28.57 -2.60
CA LEU A 148 13.36 27.22 -2.69
C LEU A 148 13.12 26.52 -1.34
N LEU A 149 13.77 26.96 -0.26
CA LEU A 149 13.82 26.25 1.03
C LEU A 149 13.57 27.20 2.22
N TRP A 150 12.92 26.69 3.27
CA TRP A 150 12.86 27.32 4.59
C TRP A 150 13.64 26.51 5.63
N ILE A 151 13.10 25.40 6.13
CA ILE A 151 13.82 24.48 7.02
C ILE A 151 14.31 23.29 6.20
N MET A 152 15.59 22.96 6.30
CA MET A 152 16.13 21.72 5.72
C MET A 152 16.86 20.88 6.77
N PHE A 153 16.61 19.58 6.78
CA PHE A 153 17.47 18.59 7.43
C PHE A 153 18.29 17.89 6.35
N GLN A 154 19.62 17.88 6.48
CA GLN A 154 20.53 17.42 5.42
C GLN A 154 21.52 16.38 5.94
N ASN A 155 21.68 15.26 5.22
CA ASN A 155 22.69 14.23 5.51
C ASN A 155 22.62 13.65 6.94
N VAL A 156 21.42 13.52 7.51
CA VAL A 156 21.23 12.97 8.87
C VAL A 156 20.75 11.52 8.83
N THR A 157 21.39 10.66 9.62
CA THR A 157 21.02 9.24 9.78
C THR A 157 20.43 9.00 11.17
N ASN A 158 19.42 8.12 11.28
CA ASN A 158 18.70 7.79 12.51
C ASN A 158 17.94 8.97 13.17
N LEU A 159 17.65 10.03 12.42
CA LEU A 159 16.95 11.22 12.92
C LEU A 159 15.48 10.91 13.28
N ARG A 160 15.05 11.40 14.45
CA ARG A 160 13.64 11.39 14.85
C ARG A 160 13.14 12.82 15.06
N VAL A 161 12.07 13.21 14.36
CA VAL A 161 11.42 14.52 14.47
C VAL A 161 9.99 14.31 14.97
N ASP A 162 9.69 14.82 16.17
CA ASP A 162 8.41 14.58 16.85
C ASP A 162 7.99 15.72 17.79
N GLY A 163 6.98 15.49 18.64
CA GLY A 163 6.67 16.35 19.79
C GLY A 163 5.23 16.88 19.87
N GLY A 164 4.39 16.64 18.88
CA GLY A 164 2.98 17.07 18.85
C GLY A 164 2.77 18.52 18.39
N GLY A 165 3.80 19.35 18.41
CA GLY A 165 3.77 20.78 18.08
C GLY A 165 3.60 21.11 16.61
N THR A 166 3.86 22.39 16.28
CA THR A 166 3.48 22.98 14.99
C THR A 166 4.66 23.59 14.24
N ILE A 167 4.78 23.30 12.94
CA ILE A 167 5.65 24.01 12.00
C ILE A 167 4.76 24.82 11.04
N ASN A 168 4.88 26.14 11.07
CA ASN A 168 3.98 27.08 10.40
C ASN A 168 4.72 27.92 9.35
N GLY A 169 4.51 27.61 8.07
CA GLY A 169 5.16 28.28 6.94
C GLY A 169 4.75 29.74 6.72
N ASN A 170 3.74 30.25 7.45
CA ASN A 170 3.31 31.65 7.39
C ASN A 170 2.93 32.10 5.95
N GLY A 171 2.46 31.16 5.13
CA GLY A 171 2.45 31.21 3.66
C GLY A 171 1.57 32.29 3.01
N ARG A 172 0.62 32.90 3.74
CA ARG A 172 -0.37 33.85 3.21
C ARG A 172 0.22 34.90 2.26
N LYS A 173 1.31 35.57 2.67
CA LYS A 173 1.96 36.61 1.85
C LYS A 173 2.59 36.09 0.56
N TRP A 174 3.00 34.81 0.53
CA TRP A 174 3.54 34.17 -0.67
C TRP A 174 2.43 33.84 -1.67
N TRP A 175 1.28 33.37 -1.18
CA TRP A 175 0.09 33.13 -2.00
C TRP A 175 -0.44 34.43 -2.61
N GLU A 176 -0.57 35.49 -1.80
CA GLU A 176 -0.95 36.85 -2.24
C GLU A 176 0.03 37.47 -3.24
N ASN A 177 1.24 36.92 -3.40
CA ASN A 177 2.27 37.35 -4.35
C ASN A 177 2.55 36.31 -5.46
N SER A 178 1.66 35.33 -5.64
CA SER A 178 1.81 34.25 -6.64
C SER A 178 1.09 34.56 -7.95
N CYS A 179 1.73 34.24 -9.09
CA CYS A 179 1.08 34.30 -10.40
C CYS A 179 -0.15 33.38 -10.50
N LYS A 180 -0.23 32.33 -9.68
CA LYS A 180 -1.38 31.40 -9.59
C LYS A 180 -2.54 31.96 -8.76
N THR A 181 -2.44 33.21 -8.30
CA THR A 181 -3.52 33.96 -7.61
C THR A 181 -3.75 35.34 -8.24
N ASN A 182 -2.75 35.90 -8.93
CA ASN A 182 -2.87 37.08 -9.78
C ASN A 182 -1.91 36.96 -10.96
N GLU A 183 -2.43 36.69 -12.16
CA GLU A 183 -1.67 36.41 -13.39
C GLU A 183 -0.79 37.58 -13.86
N ILE A 184 -1.07 38.81 -13.40
CA ILE A 184 -0.24 40.00 -13.67
C ILE A 184 1.11 39.90 -12.94
N LEU A 185 1.21 39.10 -11.88
CA LEU A 185 2.45 38.90 -11.13
C LEU A 185 3.37 37.88 -11.82
N PRO A 186 4.69 38.13 -11.87
CA PRO A 186 5.64 37.18 -12.45
C PRO A 186 5.69 35.90 -11.62
N CYS A 187 5.56 34.74 -12.27
CA CYS A 187 5.68 33.44 -11.62
C CYS A 187 7.05 33.27 -10.95
N LYS A 188 7.03 33.18 -9.61
CA LYS A 188 8.22 33.04 -8.75
C LYS A 188 7.96 31.94 -7.74
N HIS A 189 8.96 31.08 -7.53
CA HIS A 189 8.87 30.03 -6.53
C HIS A 189 8.84 30.60 -5.10
N ALA A 190 8.22 29.84 -4.21
CA ALA A 190 8.15 30.10 -2.78
C ALA A 190 8.76 28.92 -2.01
N PRO A 191 9.20 29.11 -0.76
CA PRO A 191 9.87 28.05 0.00
C PRO A 191 9.04 26.77 0.17
N THR A 192 9.67 25.61 -0.06
CA THR A 192 9.24 24.38 0.61
C THR A 192 9.47 24.56 2.12
N ALA A 193 8.44 24.31 2.94
CA ALA A 193 8.47 24.65 4.36
C ALA A 193 9.45 23.78 5.15
N VAL A 194 9.40 22.45 4.97
CA VAL A 194 10.37 21.50 5.53
C VAL A 194 10.84 20.52 4.46
N THR A 195 12.15 20.46 4.25
CA THR A 195 12.80 19.49 3.35
C THR A 195 13.69 18.54 4.16
N PHE A 196 13.53 17.24 3.95
CA PHE A 196 14.49 16.22 4.35
C PHE A 196 15.28 15.82 3.11
N TYR A 197 16.59 16.06 3.13
CA TYR A 197 17.49 15.82 2.00
C TYR A 197 18.57 14.81 2.40
N GLN A 198 18.70 13.72 1.64
CA GLN A 198 19.69 12.65 1.86
C GLN A 198 19.69 12.07 3.30
N CYS A 199 18.52 12.00 3.94
CA CYS A 199 18.37 11.45 5.29
C CYS A 199 18.04 9.95 5.27
N ASN A 200 18.57 9.19 6.23
CA ASN A 200 18.49 7.72 6.28
C ASN A 200 17.93 7.21 7.61
N ASN A 201 17.05 6.20 7.59
CA ASN A 201 16.33 5.71 8.78
C ASN A 201 15.63 6.86 9.53
N LEU A 202 14.88 7.67 8.78
CA LEU A 202 14.24 8.91 9.24
C LEU A 202 12.84 8.63 9.76
N ARG A 203 12.49 9.21 10.93
CA ARG A 203 11.14 9.12 11.51
C ARG A 203 10.59 10.52 11.77
N VAL A 204 9.51 10.90 11.09
CA VAL A 204 8.78 12.17 11.26
C VAL A 204 7.37 11.83 11.76
N THR A 205 7.08 12.11 13.03
CA THR A 205 5.92 11.50 13.71
C THR A 205 5.20 12.48 14.63
N ASN A 206 3.86 12.47 14.66
CA ASN A 206 3.04 13.27 15.58
C ASN A 206 3.34 14.78 15.48
N LEU A 207 3.07 15.40 14.33
CA LEU A 207 3.38 16.82 14.08
C LEU A 207 2.31 17.52 13.25
N ARG A 208 2.13 18.83 13.51
CA ARG A 208 1.23 19.72 12.77
C ARG A 208 2.02 20.59 11.79
N PHE A 209 1.71 20.53 10.51
CA PHE A 209 2.28 21.41 9.48
C PHE A 209 1.19 22.35 8.98
N LYS A 210 1.44 23.67 9.02
CA LYS A 210 0.42 24.69 8.76
C LYS A 210 0.88 25.73 7.75
N ASN A 211 0.02 26.06 6.80
CA ASN A 211 0.16 27.21 5.89
C ASN A 211 1.57 27.33 5.27
N ALA A 212 2.05 26.31 4.57
CA ALA A 212 3.33 26.37 3.87
C ALA A 212 3.37 27.45 2.77
N GLN A 213 4.56 27.98 2.50
CA GLN A 213 4.79 29.02 1.48
C GLN A 213 4.56 28.44 0.07
N GLN A 214 5.13 27.26 -0.18
CA GLN A 214 4.77 26.32 -1.24
C GLN A 214 4.44 24.96 -0.59
N MET A 215 5.17 23.88 -0.92
CA MET A 215 5.00 22.53 -0.36
C MET A 215 5.24 22.50 1.16
N HIS A 216 4.49 21.68 1.91
CA HIS A 216 4.66 21.55 3.36
C HIS A 216 5.86 20.67 3.74
N ILE A 217 5.90 19.43 3.22
CA ILE A 217 6.95 18.45 3.52
C ILE A 217 7.52 17.91 2.22
N ARG A 218 8.84 17.91 2.07
CA ARG A 218 9.56 17.23 1.00
C ARG A 218 10.48 16.15 1.57
N PHE A 219 10.38 14.93 1.05
CA PHE A 219 11.39 13.90 1.20
C PHE A 219 12.16 13.77 -0.12
N GLN A 220 13.45 14.09 -0.12
CA GLN A 220 14.32 14.07 -1.30
C GLN A 220 15.58 13.22 -1.04
N LYS A 221 15.87 12.28 -1.95
CA LYS A 221 17.03 11.36 -1.86
C LYS A 221 17.13 10.59 -0.54
N CYS A 222 16.01 10.40 0.17
CA CYS A 222 16.00 9.73 1.48
C CYS A 222 15.83 8.21 1.32
N ASN A 223 16.23 7.44 2.34
CA ASN A 223 16.02 5.98 2.36
C ASN A 223 15.55 5.51 3.74
N ASN A 224 14.59 4.58 3.77
CA ASN A 224 13.94 4.08 4.98
C ASN A 224 13.32 5.22 5.81
N VAL A 225 12.12 5.66 5.40
CA VAL A 225 11.44 6.82 5.97
C VAL A 225 10.08 6.43 6.53
N THR A 226 9.79 6.82 7.77
CA THR A 226 8.45 6.73 8.37
C THR A 226 7.89 8.14 8.61
N ALA A 227 6.86 8.51 7.87
CA ALA A 227 6.01 9.68 8.12
C ALA A 227 4.68 9.20 8.71
N SER A 228 4.33 9.58 9.95
CA SER A 228 3.11 9.05 10.59
C SER A 228 2.44 10.04 11.54
N ASN A 229 1.11 9.93 11.68
CA ASN A 229 0.30 10.76 12.57
C ASN A 229 0.51 12.27 12.30
N LEU A 230 0.57 12.66 11.02
CA LEU A 230 0.82 14.04 10.60
C LEU A 230 -0.50 14.76 10.28
N ILE A 231 -0.61 16.02 10.71
CA ILE A 231 -1.74 16.89 10.37
C ILE A 231 -1.21 18.05 9.52
N VAL A 232 -1.52 18.05 8.23
CA VAL A 232 -1.03 19.04 7.26
C VAL A 232 -2.20 19.89 6.76
N ARG A 233 -2.18 21.22 7.02
CA ARG A 233 -3.33 22.10 6.76
C ARG A 233 -2.93 23.45 6.15
N ALA A 234 -3.53 23.75 5.00
CA ALA A 234 -3.59 25.07 4.38
C ALA A 234 -4.99 25.29 3.76
N PRO A 235 -5.37 26.53 3.36
CA PRO A 235 -6.64 26.78 2.67
C PRO A 235 -6.77 25.98 1.37
N GLY A 236 -8.00 25.63 0.98
CA GLY A 236 -8.26 24.89 -0.27
C GLY A 236 -7.92 25.67 -1.55
N ASN A 237 -7.59 26.96 -1.45
CA ASN A 237 -7.21 27.85 -2.53
C ASN A 237 -5.77 28.38 -2.43
N SER A 238 -4.92 27.86 -1.54
CA SER A 238 -3.51 28.28 -1.48
C SER A 238 -2.66 27.56 -2.54
N PRO A 239 -2.09 28.26 -3.53
CA PRO A 239 -1.50 27.65 -4.72
C PRO A 239 -0.24 26.84 -4.39
N ASN A 240 -0.10 25.66 -5.00
CA ASN A 240 1.08 24.80 -4.89
C ASN A 240 1.48 24.47 -3.45
N THR A 241 0.48 24.24 -2.60
CA THR A 241 0.67 23.90 -1.19
C THR A 241 0.62 22.39 -0.94
N ASP A 242 1.39 21.61 -1.70
CA ASP A 242 1.47 20.14 -1.57
C ASP A 242 1.59 19.69 -0.10
N GLY A 243 0.91 18.60 0.25
CA GLY A 243 0.97 18.03 1.59
C GLY A 243 2.30 17.34 1.86
N ILE A 244 2.55 16.22 1.15
CA ILE A 244 3.81 15.48 1.22
C ILE A 244 4.33 15.21 -0.20
N HIS A 245 5.46 15.83 -0.53
CA HIS A 245 6.18 15.61 -1.78
C HIS A 245 7.27 14.54 -1.59
N VAL A 246 7.28 13.53 -2.45
CA VAL A 246 8.23 12.40 -2.43
C VAL A 246 8.98 12.37 -3.76
N THR A 247 10.30 12.55 -3.70
CA THR A 247 11.18 12.59 -4.87
C THR A 247 12.49 11.87 -4.58
N GLU A 248 13.03 11.13 -5.54
CA GLU A 248 14.31 10.39 -5.42
C GLU A 248 14.41 9.44 -4.19
N THR A 249 13.28 9.11 -3.55
CA THR A 249 13.24 8.57 -2.18
C THR A 249 12.79 7.11 -2.17
N LYS A 250 13.49 6.29 -1.39
CA LYS A 250 13.29 4.84 -1.34
C LYS A 250 12.75 4.36 0.01
N ASN A 251 11.87 3.36 -0.03
CA ASN A 251 11.35 2.68 1.16
C ASN A 251 10.70 3.67 2.15
N ILE A 252 9.62 4.33 1.73
CA ILE A 252 8.91 5.34 2.52
C ILE A 252 7.49 4.89 2.84
N ILE A 253 7.13 4.97 4.12
CA ILE A 253 5.78 4.74 4.65
C ILE A 253 5.21 6.07 5.13
N ILE A 254 4.14 6.53 4.49
CA ILE A 254 3.26 7.63 4.93
C ILE A 254 2.02 6.97 5.54
N SER A 255 1.68 7.29 6.79
CA SER A 255 0.58 6.61 7.50
C SER A 255 -0.24 7.49 8.44
N ASN A 256 -1.49 7.13 8.69
CA ASN A 256 -2.37 7.71 9.73
C ASN A 256 -2.43 9.25 9.70
N SER A 257 -2.43 9.86 8.52
CA SER A 257 -2.19 11.29 8.34
C SER A 257 -3.38 12.01 7.72
N ILE A 258 -3.64 13.23 8.19
CA ILE A 258 -4.77 14.07 7.75
C ILE A 258 -4.19 15.29 7.03
N ILE A 259 -4.45 15.39 5.73
CA ILE A 259 -3.87 16.38 4.84
C ILE A 259 -5.00 17.13 4.14
N GLY A 260 -5.01 18.46 4.19
CA GLY A 260 -5.90 19.25 3.34
C GLY A 260 -5.31 20.61 3.04
N THR A 261 -5.14 20.90 1.76
CA THR A 261 -4.38 22.03 1.23
C THR A 261 -4.98 22.49 -0.11
N GLY A 262 -4.31 23.38 -0.84
CA GLY A 262 -4.72 23.84 -2.17
C GLY A 262 -3.95 23.21 -3.33
N ASP A 263 -3.24 22.09 -3.12
CA ASP A 263 -2.61 21.31 -4.21
C ASP A 263 -2.56 19.81 -3.84
N ASP A 264 -1.67 19.01 -4.43
CA ASP A 264 -1.59 17.55 -4.23
C ASP A 264 -1.41 17.17 -2.75
N CYS A 265 -2.28 16.28 -2.26
CA CYS A 265 -2.26 15.73 -0.89
C CYS A 265 -0.95 14.97 -0.65
N ILE A 266 -0.61 14.08 -1.58
CA ILE A 266 0.69 13.44 -1.69
C ILE A 266 1.08 13.49 -3.17
N SER A 267 2.26 13.99 -3.49
CA SER A 267 2.83 14.02 -4.84
C SER A 267 4.09 13.14 -4.91
N ILE A 268 4.07 12.11 -5.75
CA ILE A 268 5.14 11.10 -5.87
C ILE A 268 5.78 11.24 -7.25
N VAL A 269 7.03 11.70 -7.30
CA VAL A 269 7.74 12.01 -8.57
C VAL A 269 9.00 11.16 -8.77
N SER A 270 9.76 11.44 -9.82
CA SER A 270 10.86 10.61 -10.33
C SER A 270 11.89 10.19 -9.27
N GLY A 271 12.47 9.00 -9.48
CA GLY A 271 13.44 8.35 -8.60
C GLY A 271 12.82 7.70 -7.34
N SER A 272 11.50 7.81 -7.15
CA SER A 272 10.81 7.27 -5.98
C SER A 272 10.49 5.78 -6.12
N GLN A 273 10.79 4.99 -5.08
CA GLN A 273 10.67 3.53 -5.09
C GLN A 273 10.16 2.99 -3.75
N ASN A 274 9.29 1.98 -3.78
CA ASN A 274 8.73 1.33 -2.58
C ASN A 274 8.02 2.37 -1.67
N VAL A 275 7.01 3.05 -2.23
CA VAL A 275 6.25 4.11 -1.56
C VAL A 275 4.91 3.55 -1.07
N ARG A 276 4.63 3.66 0.23
CA ARG A 276 3.37 3.19 0.84
C ARG A 276 2.65 4.36 1.49
N ALA A 277 1.46 4.70 1.02
CA ALA A 277 0.54 5.64 1.66
C ALA A 277 -0.66 4.87 2.21
N ILE A 278 -0.81 4.82 3.54
CA ILE A 278 -1.78 3.94 4.22
C ILE A 278 -2.59 4.75 5.24
N ASP A 279 -3.92 4.58 5.29
CA ASP A 279 -4.77 5.26 6.29
C ASP A 279 -4.63 6.80 6.24
N VAL A 280 -4.59 7.36 5.02
CA VAL A 280 -4.44 8.79 4.76
C VAL A 280 -5.79 9.43 4.43
N THR A 281 -6.13 10.53 5.09
CA THR A 281 -7.29 11.37 4.76
C THR A 281 -6.85 12.61 4.00
N CYS A 282 -7.29 12.77 2.76
CA CYS A 282 -7.06 13.94 1.91
C CYS A 282 -8.32 14.79 1.78
N GLY A 283 -8.23 16.11 1.98
CA GLY A 283 -9.34 17.03 1.70
C GLY A 283 -9.27 18.36 2.45
N PRO A 284 -9.42 19.52 1.77
CA PRO A 284 -9.45 19.71 0.31
C PRO A 284 -8.07 19.49 -0.35
N GLY A 285 -7.97 19.69 -1.67
CA GLY A 285 -6.71 19.64 -2.43
C GLY A 285 -6.86 18.91 -3.76
N HIS A 286 -5.74 18.54 -4.39
CA HIS A 286 -5.72 17.88 -5.70
C HIS A 286 -5.68 16.34 -5.64
N GLY A 287 -5.83 15.73 -4.47
CA GLY A 287 -5.82 14.27 -4.32
C GLY A 287 -4.41 13.67 -4.25
N ILE A 288 -4.28 12.36 -4.50
CA ILE A 288 -2.98 11.66 -4.47
C ILE A 288 -2.48 11.51 -5.91
N SER A 289 -1.34 12.13 -6.22
CA SER A 289 -0.78 12.18 -7.57
C SER A 289 0.56 11.45 -7.68
N ILE A 290 0.72 10.71 -8.77
CA ILE A 290 2.02 10.30 -9.30
C ILE A 290 2.39 11.26 -10.44
N GLY A 291 3.58 11.85 -10.38
CA GLY A 291 4.05 12.85 -11.33
C GLY A 291 3.67 14.30 -10.98
N SER A 292 3.91 15.25 -11.89
CA SER A 292 4.17 15.03 -13.32
C SER A 292 5.56 14.41 -13.61
N LEU A 293 5.58 13.38 -14.46
CA LEU A 293 6.78 12.62 -14.83
C LEU A 293 7.25 12.96 -16.25
N GLY A 294 8.57 13.07 -16.48
CA GLY A 294 9.15 13.24 -17.82
C GLY A 294 9.17 14.67 -18.39
N ALA A 295 9.04 15.69 -17.52
CA ALA A 295 9.05 17.10 -17.91
C ALA A 295 10.29 17.46 -18.75
N GLY A 296 10.14 18.30 -19.78
CA GLY A 296 11.26 18.73 -20.62
C GLY A 296 11.91 17.60 -21.43
N ASN A 297 11.17 16.54 -21.76
CA ASN A 297 11.66 15.30 -22.39
C ASN A 297 12.63 14.48 -21.50
N SER A 298 12.61 14.67 -20.18
CA SER A 298 13.46 13.91 -19.25
C SER A 298 13.04 12.44 -19.11
N GLU A 299 13.98 11.60 -18.70
CA GLU A 299 13.64 10.28 -18.16
C GLU A 299 13.02 10.42 -16.77
N ALA A 300 11.94 9.67 -16.51
CA ALA A 300 11.38 9.54 -15.19
C ALA A 300 11.11 8.08 -14.81
N GLN A 301 11.45 7.72 -13.58
CA GLN A 301 11.26 6.37 -13.04
C GLN A 301 10.50 6.42 -11.71
N VAL A 302 9.37 5.72 -11.62
CA VAL A 302 8.63 5.48 -10.36
C VAL A 302 8.27 4.00 -10.29
N SER A 303 8.43 3.35 -9.13
CA SER A 303 8.01 1.96 -8.98
C SER A 303 7.56 1.54 -7.58
N ASN A 304 6.70 0.51 -7.55
CA ASN A 304 6.23 -0.15 -6.33
C ASN A 304 5.53 0.84 -5.40
N VAL A 305 4.41 1.40 -5.86
CA VAL A 305 3.58 2.36 -5.10
C VAL A 305 2.32 1.67 -4.60
N LEU A 306 2.04 1.74 -3.30
CA LEU A 306 0.81 1.26 -2.70
C LEU A 306 0.09 2.41 -1.98
N VAL A 307 -1.11 2.77 -2.46
CA VAL A 307 -2.07 3.60 -1.73
C VAL A 307 -3.17 2.69 -1.21
N ASN A 308 -3.37 2.64 0.11
CA ASN A 308 -4.29 1.71 0.76
C ASN A 308 -5.11 2.39 1.86
N ARG A 309 -6.43 2.12 1.93
CA ARG A 309 -7.32 2.69 2.97
C ARG A 309 -7.31 4.23 3.00
N ALA A 310 -7.21 4.86 1.83
CA ALA A 310 -7.25 6.31 1.71
C ALA A 310 -8.70 6.82 1.70
N THR A 311 -8.96 7.97 2.32
CA THR A 311 -10.24 8.69 2.22
C THR A 311 -10.00 10.04 1.58
N LEU A 312 -10.70 10.36 0.49
CA LEU A 312 -10.58 11.63 -0.23
C LEU A 312 -11.92 12.36 -0.21
N THR A 313 -11.94 13.61 0.22
CA THR A 313 -13.18 14.39 0.43
C THR A 313 -13.01 15.81 -0.09
N GLY A 314 -13.84 16.24 -1.03
CA GLY A 314 -13.79 17.60 -1.59
C GLY A 314 -12.48 17.92 -2.31
N THR A 315 -11.86 16.92 -2.95
CA THR A 315 -10.63 17.08 -3.73
C THR A 315 -10.92 17.18 -5.22
N THR A 316 -10.13 17.97 -5.97
CA THR A 316 -10.35 18.13 -7.42
C THR A 316 -10.00 16.87 -8.21
N ASN A 317 -9.15 15.99 -7.65
CA ASN A 317 -8.91 14.64 -8.17
C ASN A 317 -8.92 13.65 -7.01
N GLY A 318 -9.16 12.36 -7.30
CA GLY A 318 -9.01 11.28 -6.34
C GLY A 318 -7.60 10.71 -6.38
N VAL A 319 -7.39 9.72 -7.24
CA VAL A 319 -6.08 9.16 -7.56
C VAL A 319 -5.70 9.51 -9.00
N ARG A 320 -4.49 10.06 -9.18
CA ARG A 320 -4.07 10.70 -10.44
C ARG A 320 -2.67 10.28 -10.86
N ILE A 321 -2.45 10.06 -12.15
CA ILE A 321 -1.12 9.88 -12.76
C ILE A 321 -0.96 10.92 -13.87
N LYS A 322 0.14 11.69 -13.82
CA LYS A 322 0.49 12.76 -14.78
C LYS A 322 1.83 12.43 -15.44
N THR A 323 1.91 12.35 -16.78
CA THR A 323 3.19 12.25 -17.51
C THR A 323 3.22 13.18 -18.71
N TRP A 324 4.36 13.82 -18.95
CA TRP A 324 4.55 14.75 -20.06
C TRP A 324 4.83 14.03 -21.38
N GLN A 325 4.23 14.54 -22.46
CA GLN A 325 4.61 14.17 -23.84
C GLN A 325 6.08 14.50 -24.10
N GLY A 326 6.83 13.50 -24.59
CA GLY A 326 8.26 13.58 -24.90
C GLY A 326 9.17 12.94 -23.84
N GLY A 327 8.67 12.71 -22.63
CA GLY A 327 9.42 12.05 -21.56
C GLY A 327 9.74 10.58 -21.87
N SER A 328 10.59 9.97 -21.05
CA SER A 328 10.98 8.56 -21.17
C SER A 328 11.03 7.85 -19.81
N GLY A 329 11.38 6.57 -19.79
CA GLY A 329 11.39 5.76 -18.56
C GLY A 329 10.06 5.08 -18.29
N TYR A 330 9.64 4.98 -17.03
CA TYR A 330 8.46 4.22 -16.62
C TYR A 330 7.82 4.69 -15.30
N ALA A 331 6.52 4.43 -15.16
CA ALA A 331 5.87 4.29 -13.85
C ALA A 331 5.23 2.90 -13.78
N LYS A 332 5.64 2.06 -12.82
CA LYS A 332 5.26 0.64 -12.79
C LYS A 332 4.90 0.10 -11.41
N ASN A 333 4.05 -0.93 -11.38
CA ASN A 333 3.64 -1.63 -10.15
C ASN A 333 3.00 -0.65 -9.16
N ILE A 334 1.87 -0.09 -9.54
CA ILE A 334 1.14 0.94 -8.78
C ILE A 334 -0.21 0.35 -8.38
N LYS A 335 -0.53 0.35 -7.08
CA LYS A 335 -1.79 -0.17 -6.57
C LYS A 335 -2.51 0.87 -5.72
N PHE A 336 -3.69 1.29 -6.18
CA PHE A 336 -4.65 2.10 -5.45
C PHE A 336 -5.76 1.18 -4.96
N GLN A 337 -5.84 0.93 -3.65
CA GLN A 337 -6.80 -0.02 -3.08
C GLN A 337 -7.54 0.45 -1.84
N ASN A 338 -8.77 -0.04 -1.65
CA ASN A 338 -9.64 0.26 -0.51
C ASN A 338 -9.83 1.77 -0.31
N ILE A 339 -10.19 2.50 -1.36
CA ILE A 339 -10.24 3.97 -1.34
C ILE A 339 -11.69 4.45 -1.25
N THR A 340 -11.98 5.31 -0.27
CA THR A 340 -13.27 5.99 -0.12
C THR A 340 -13.20 7.39 -0.72
N MET A 341 -14.14 7.75 -1.58
CA MET A 341 -14.23 9.10 -2.19
C MET A 341 -15.56 9.78 -1.85
N ARG A 342 -15.52 11.09 -1.60
CA ARG A 342 -16.71 11.90 -1.24
C ARG A 342 -16.63 13.26 -1.91
N ASN A 343 -17.53 13.55 -2.84
CA ASN A 343 -17.57 14.80 -3.59
C ASN A 343 -16.19 15.12 -4.23
N VAL A 344 -15.64 14.16 -4.98
CA VAL A 344 -14.33 14.28 -5.64
C VAL A 344 -14.54 14.60 -7.11
N THR A 345 -13.97 15.69 -7.63
CA THR A 345 -14.32 16.18 -8.99
C THR A 345 -13.89 15.23 -10.10
N ASN A 346 -12.66 14.70 -10.04
CA ASN A 346 -12.14 13.74 -11.01
C ASN A 346 -11.58 12.49 -10.26
N PRO A 347 -12.42 11.51 -9.91
CA PRO A 347 -12.05 10.39 -9.03
C PRO A 347 -10.81 9.60 -9.46
N ILE A 348 -10.71 9.20 -10.73
CA ILE A 348 -9.57 8.42 -11.24
C ILE A 348 -9.07 9.03 -12.55
N ILE A 349 -7.80 9.45 -12.58
CA ILE A 349 -7.15 9.99 -13.79
C ILE A 349 -5.84 9.25 -14.11
N ILE A 350 -5.67 8.88 -15.38
CA ILE A 350 -4.37 8.80 -16.04
C ILE A 350 -4.35 9.85 -17.16
N ASP A 351 -3.32 10.68 -17.16
CA ASP A 351 -3.05 11.69 -18.18
C ASP A 351 -1.57 11.57 -18.62
N GLN A 352 -1.33 11.01 -19.81
CA GLN A 352 -0.03 11.00 -20.49
C GLN A 352 0.14 12.15 -21.50
N ASN A 353 -0.83 13.07 -21.57
CA ASN A 353 -0.83 14.25 -22.43
C ASN A 353 -0.53 15.55 -21.65
N TYR A 354 -0.18 15.41 -20.36
CA TYR A 354 -0.03 16.50 -19.40
C TYR A 354 0.86 17.64 -19.92
N CYS A 355 0.31 18.85 -19.83
CA CYS A 355 0.84 20.09 -20.36
C CYS A 355 0.43 21.23 -19.41
N ASP A 356 1.30 22.22 -19.18
CA ASP A 356 1.01 23.37 -18.30
C ASP A 356 0.64 24.66 -19.07
N GLN A 357 0.28 24.51 -20.36
CA GLN A 357 -0.02 25.60 -21.29
C GLN A 357 -1.49 25.54 -21.73
N ASP A 358 -2.08 26.70 -22.04
CA ASP A 358 -3.50 26.84 -22.43
C ASP A 358 -3.85 26.15 -23.75
N LYS A 359 -2.83 25.78 -24.54
CA LYS A 359 -2.97 25.02 -25.78
C LYS A 359 -2.41 23.61 -25.55
N PRO A 360 -3.15 22.55 -25.92
CA PRO A 360 -2.65 21.17 -25.81
C PRO A 360 -1.27 21.01 -26.43
N CYS A 361 -0.35 20.42 -25.64
CA CYS A 361 0.98 20.05 -26.12
C CYS A 361 0.85 19.12 -27.33
N LYS A 362 1.65 19.36 -28.38
CA LYS A 362 1.68 18.46 -29.55
C LYS A 362 2.09 17.04 -29.13
N GLU A 363 1.40 16.05 -29.69
CA GLU A 363 1.74 14.62 -29.59
C GLU A 363 3.22 14.40 -29.97
N LYS A 364 3.92 13.53 -29.24
CA LYS A 364 5.33 13.19 -29.48
C LYS A 364 5.53 11.67 -29.57
N ALA A 365 6.66 11.29 -30.18
CA ALA A 365 7.03 9.90 -30.37
C ALA A 365 7.37 9.14 -29.07
N SER A 366 7.63 9.84 -27.96
CA SER A 366 8.00 9.26 -26.66
C SER A 366 7.08 9.73 -25.53
N ALA A 367 6.82 8.83 -24.57
CA ALA A 367 6.26 9.18 -23.26
C ALA A 367 6.75 8.18 -22.20
N VAL A 368 6.54 8.51 -20.91
CA VAL A 368 6.85 7.63 -19.78
C VAL A 368 5.96 6.38 -19.84
N GLN A 369 6.52 5.18 -19.94
CA GLN A 369 5.72 3.95 -20.06
C GLN A 369 5.02 3.62 -18.73
N LEU A 370 3.71 3.84 -18.70
CA LEU A 370 2.82 3.37 -17.64
C LEU A 370 2.56 1.87 -17.79
N ARG A 371 2.78 1.07 -16.74
CA ARG A 371 2.46 -0.36 -16.73
C ARG A 371 2.05 -0.90 -15.36
N ASN A 372 1.25 -1.95 -15.31
CA ASN A 372 0.90 -2.70 -14.09
C ASN A 372 0.29 -1.78 -13.02
N ILE A 373 -0.88 -1.23 -13.31
CA ILE A 373 -1.58 -0.25 -12.48
C ILE A 373 -2.94 -0.82 -12.08
N VAL A 374 -3.18 -0.94 -10.78
CA VAL A 374 -4.33 -1.61 -10.18
C VAL A 374 -5.18 -0.61 -9.40
N TYR A 375 -6.48 -0.59 -9.69
CA TYR A 375 -7.52 0.13 -8.96
C TYR A 375 -8.50 -0.89 -8.36
N GLN A 376 -8.47 -1.10 -7.04
CA GLN A 376 -9.19 -2.20 -6.39
C GLN A 376 -10.04 -1.72 -5.19
N ASN A 377 -11.34 -2.05 -5.16
CA ASN A 377 -12.26 -1.63 -4.11
C ASN A 377 -12.22 -0.11 -3.87
N ILE A 378 -12.57 0.66 -4.89
CA ILE A 378 -12.63 2.13 -4.84
C ILE A 378 -14.10 2.53 -4.89
N ARG A 379 -14.62 3.17 -3.83
CA ARG A 379 -16.04 3.44 -3.66
C ARG A 379 -16.30 4.90 -3.29
N GLY A 380 -17.28 5.56 -3.89
CA GLY A 380 -17.59 6.94 -3.52
C GLY A 380 -18.41 7.77 -4.51
N THR A 381 -18.45 9.08 -4.29
CA THR A 381 -19.16 10.04 -5.14
C THR A 381 -18.23 10.94 -5.96
N SER A 382 -18.53 11.03 -7.26
CA SER A 382 -17.93 11.95 -8.23
C SER A 382 -18.68 13.28 -8.27
N ALA A 383 -17.96 14.40 -8.27
CA ALA A 383 -18.55 15.73 -8.44
C ALA A 383 -18.59 16.19 -9.92
N SER A 384 -18.15 15.35 -10.86
CA SER A 384 -18.35 15.53 -12.29
C SER A 384 -18.87 14.24 -12.95
N GLU A 385 -19.34 14.35 -14.20
CA GLU A 385 -19.84 13.22 -14.99
C GLU A 385 -18.74 12.18 -15.28
N VAL A 386 -17.52 12.62 -15.61
CA VAL A 386 -16.40 11.73 -15.94
C VAL A 386 -15.72 11.26 -14.66
N ALA A 387 -16.16 10.11 -14.15
CA ALA A 387 -15.61 9.50 -12.94
C ALA A 387 -14.22 8.86 -13.15
N ILE A 388 -13.98 8.31 -14.35
CA ILE A 388 -12.72 7.65 -14.73
C ILE A 388 -12.25 8.22 -16.06
N LYS A 389 -11.02 8.73 -16.11
CA LYS A 389 -10.39 9.31 -17.31
C LYS A 389 -9.03 8.66 -17.55
N PHE A 390 -8.86 7.93 -18.64
CA PHE A 390 -7.57 7.37 -19.04
C PHE A 390 -7.15 7.89 -20.42
N GLU A 391 -6.39 8.98 -20.45
CA GLU A 391 -5.77 9.54 -21.66
C GLU A 391 -4.32 9.05 -21.76
N CYS A 392 -4.15 7.88 -22.37
CA CYS A 392 -2.83 7.28 -22.55
C CYS A 392 -2.21 7.69 -23.90
N SER A 393 -0.88 7.59 -24.02
CA SER A 393 -0.17 7.94 -25.24
C SER A 393 -0.42 6.90 -26.33
N LYS A 394 -0.68 7.36 -27.56
CA LYS A 394 -0.87 6.50 -28.74
C LYS A 394 0.39 5.70 -29.10
N THR A 395 1.57 6.30 -28.91
CA THR A 395 2.88 5.67 -29.16
C THR A 395 3.37 4.85 -27.96
N PHE A 396 2.99 5.24 -26.74
CA PHE A 396 3.35 4.57 -25.49
C PHE A 396 2.10 4.21 -24.66
N PRO A 397 1.23 3.32 -25.18
CA PRO A 397 -0.06 2.99 -24.57
C PRO A 397 0.07 2.34 -23.20
N CYS A 398 -0.93 2.55 -22.36
CA CYS A 398 -1.02 1.99 -21.01
C CYS A 398 -1.19 0.47 -21.05
N LYS A 399 -0.35 -0.25 -20.31
CA LYS A 399 -0.26 -1.72 -20.31
C LYS A 399 -0.60 -2.30 -18.94
N GLY A 400 -1.40 -3.38 -18.88
CA GLY A 400 -1.74 -4.01 -17.60
C GLY A 400 -2.45 -3.05 -16.63
N ILE A 401 -3.47 -2.33 -17.12
CA ILE A 401 -4.40 -1.60 -16.25
C ILE A 401 -5.46 -2.57 -15.76
N TYR A 402 -5.76 -2.57 -14.47
CA TYR A 402 -6.73 -3.48 -13.86
C TYR A 402 -7.66 -2.71 -12.91
N LEU A 403 -8.95 -2.91 -13.08
CA LEU A 403 -10.02 -2.36 -12.25
C LEU A 403 -10.79 -3.51 -11.59
N GLN A 404 -11.04 -3.40 -10.30
CA GLN A 404 -11.88 -4.32 -9.56
C GLN A 404 -12.72 -3.58 -8.52
N ASP A 405 -14.02 -3.83 -8.49
CA ASP A 405 -14.94 -3.24 -7.50
C ASP A 405 -14.81 -1.71 -7.39
N VAL A 406 -14.71 -1.05 -8.55
CA VAL A 406 -14.67 0.42 -8.68
C VAL A 406 -16.11 0.92 -8.87
N ILE A 407 -16.70 1.44 -7.80
CA ILE A 407 -18.11 1.86 -7.73
C ILE A 407 -18.16 3.35 -7.39
N LEU A 408 -18.24 4.17 -8.43
CA LEU A 408 -18.28 5.63 -8.34
C LEU A 408 -19.63 6.11 -8.88
N THR A 409 -20.42 6.80 -8.06
CA THR A 409 -21.73 7.36 -8.43
C THR A 409 -21.66 8.89 -8.52
N PRO A 410 -22.63 9.59 -9.13
CA PRO A 410 -22.65 11.05 -9.08
C PRO A 410 -22.94 11.57 -7.66
N GLN A 411 -22.54 12.83 -7.41
CA GLN A 411 -22.82 13.56 -6.19
C GLN A 411 -24.21 14.24 -6.25
N GLY A 412 -25.27 13.50 -5.89
CA GLY A 412 -26.63 14.04 -5.78
C GLY A 412 -27.71 12.96 -5.83
N HIS A 413 -28.97 13.40 -5.90
CA HIS A 413 -30.11 12.54 -6.24
C HIS A 413 -30.66 12.96 -7.61
N GLY A 414 -30.62 12.03 -8.58
CA GLY A 414 -31.10 12.22 -9.95
C GLY A 414 -30.59 11.12 -10.87
N ASP A 415 -31.20 10.98 -12.05
CA ASP A 415 -30.92 9.87 -12.99
C ASP A 415 -29.62 10.03 -13.81
N THR A 416 -28.75 10.98 -13.45
CA THR A 416 -27.43 11.11 -14.07
C THR A 416 -26.58 9.90 -13.73
N LYS A 417 -25.89 9.34 -14.73
CA LYS A 417 -24.89 8.28 -14.54
C LYS A 417 -23.48 8.90 -14.64
N THR A 418 -22.55 8.36 -13.88
CA THR A 418 -21.11 8.62 -14.05
C THR A 418 -20.58 7.81 -15.24
N ILE A 419 -19.69 8.41 -16.04
CA ILE A 419 -19.09 7.80 -17.23
C ILE A 419 -17.58 7.59 -17.08
N ALA A 420 -17.03 6.76 -17.95
CA ALA A 420 -15.60 6.56 -18.11
C ALA A 420 -15.16 6.91 -19.54
N THR A 421 -14.02 7.59 -19.67
CA THR A 421 -13.38 7.86 -20.97
C THR A 421 -11.99 7.20 -21.02
N CYS A 422 -11.64 6.58 -22.15
CA CYS A 422 -10.48 5.71 -22.28
C CYS A 422 -9.88 5.80 -23.69
N GLU A 423 -8.62 6.23 -23.77
CA GLU A 423 -7.85 6.35 -25.01
C GLU A 423 -6.51 5.62 -24.87
N ASN A 424 -6.11 4.88 -25.91
CA ASN A 424 -4.82 4.18 -25.99
C ASN A 424 -4.48 3.29 -24.76
N VAL A 425 -5.50 2.68 -24.17
CA VAL A 425 -5.41 1.84 -22.97
C VAL A 425 -6.06 0.48 -23.22
N ARG A 426 -5.42 -0.60 -22.78
CA ARG A 426 -6.07 -1.89 -22.56
C ARG A 426 -6.18 -2.13 -21.05
N TYR A 427 -7.39 -2.39 -20.58
CA TYR A 427 -7.67 -2.64 -19.18
C TYR A 427 -8.50 -3.92 -19.00
N VAL A 428 -8.34 -4.57 -17.85
CA VAL A 428 -9.23 -5.64 -17.37
C VAL A 428 -10.13 -5.04 -16.29
N ASN A 429 -11.42 -5.37 -16.31
CA ASN A 429 -12.39 -4.94 -15.30
C ASN A 429 -13.07 -6.16 -14.66
N ARG A 430 -13.29 -6.13 -13.33
CA ARG A 430 -13.96 -7.21 -12.59
C ARG A 430 -14.86 -6.67 -11.47
N GLY A 431 -15.91 -7.41 -11.15
CA GLY A 431 -16.95 -6.96 -10.21
C GLY A 431 -17.92 -5.96 -10.85
N LYS A 432 -18.80 -5.37 -10.04
CA LYS A 432 -19.84 -4.46 -10.54
C LYS A 432 -19.27 -3.05 -10.80
N MET A 433 -19.39 -2.58 -12.04
CA MET A 433 -19.46 -1.15 -12.36
C MET A 433 -20.90 -0.80 -12.75
N GLU A 434 -21.38 0.38 -12.36
CA GLU A 434 -22.63 0.96 -12.87
C GLU A 434 -22.24 2.07 -13.86
N GLY A 435 -22.17 1.71 -15.15
CA GLY A 435 -21.71 2.59 -16.23
C GLY A 435 -21.62 1.84 -17.56
N GLU A 436 -22.68 1.89 -18.36
CA GLU A 436 -22.80 1.15 -19.62
C GLU A 436 -22.08 1.86 -20.77
N GLY A 437 -20.77 1.60 -20.92
CA GLY A 437 -20.02 1.92 -22.13
C GLY A 437 -20.14 0.79 -23.16
N LYS A 438 -20.53 1.10 -24.40
CA LYS A 438 -20.51 0.11 -25.50
C LYS A 438 -19.07 -0.32 -25.79
N VAL A 439 -18.75 -1.58 -25.55
CA VAL A 439 -17.53 -2.23 -26.03
C VAL A 439 -17.90 -3.16 -27.17
N SER A 440 -17.29 -2.97 -28.35
CA SER A 440 -17.31 -3.96 -29.42
C SER A 440 -16.44 -5.15 -29.02
N ALA A 441 -17.06 -6.27 -28.70
CA ALA A 441 -16.35 -7.49 -28.34
C ALA A 441 -15.72 -8.15 -29.58
N GLU A 442 -14.41 -8.35 -29.56
CA GLU A 442 -13.75 -9.40 -30.34
C GLU A 442 -12.39 -9.75 -29.72
N ASN A 443 -12.08 -11.04 -29.65
CA ASN A 443 -10.85 -11.65 -29.14
C ASN A 443 -10.49 -11.39 -27.66
N GLU A 444 -11.15 -12.13 -26.76
CA GLU A 444 -10.61 -12.43 -25.43
C GLU A 444 -9.24 -13.14 -25.56
N PRO A 445 -8.21 -12.77 -24.78
CA PRO A 445 -6.96 -13.54 -24.73
C PRO A 445 -7.18 -14.84 -23.94
N GLN A 446 -7.32 -15.95 -24.66
CA GLN A 446 -7.35 -17.30 -24.08
C GLN A 446 -6.03 -17.59 -23.32
N SER A 447 -6.11 -18.25 -22.16
CA SER A 447 -4.91 -18.62 -21.41
C SER A 447 -4.02 -19.61 -22.19
N ARG A 448 -2.71 -19.58 -21.92
CA ARG A 448 -1.77 -20.57 -22.48
C ARG A 448 -1.85 -21.95 -21.82
N PHE A 449 -2.57 -22.05 -20.70
CA PHE A 449 -2.86 -23.31 -20.03
C PHE A 449 -4.24 -23.82 -20.44
N LYS A 450 -4.33 -25.09 -20.77
CA LYS A 450 -5.61 -25.82 -20.90
C LYS A 450 -5.96 -26.50 -19.60
N ARG A 451 -4.97 -27.06 -18.90
CA ARG A 451 -5.14 -27.77 -17.62
C ARG A 451 -4.13 -27.32 -16.58
N ILE A 452 -4.56 -27.09 -15.35
CA ILE A 452 -3.67 -26.84 -14.20
C ILE A 452 -3.90 -27.90 -13.13
N CYS A 453 -2.82 -28.49 -12.63
CA CYS A 453 -2.88 -29.36 -11.47
C CYS A 453 -2.79 -28.53 -10.19
N VAL A 454 -3.73 -28.73 -9.26
CA VAL A 454 -3.77 -28.00 -7.98
C VAL A 454 -3.58 -28.95 -6.80
N PHE A 455 -2.40 -28.87 -6.19
CA PHE A 455 -2.09 -29.52 -4.92
C PHE A 455 -2.68 -28.67 -3.78
N CYS A 456 -3.52 -29.27 -2.93
CA CYS A 456 -4.20 -28.57 -1.84
C CYS A 456 -4.64 -29.53 -0.73
N GLY A 457 -5.00 -29.02 0.44
CA GLY A 457 -5.44 -29.86 1.55
C GLY A 457 -6.82 -30.50 1.36
N SER A 458 -6.94 -31.81 1.61
CA SER A 458 -8.24 -32.52 1.79
C SER A 458 -8.99 -32.11 3.08
N ARG A 459 -8.47 -31.11 3.81
CA ARG A 459 -9.13 -30.38 4.90
C ARG A 459 -9.05 -28.88 4.63
N ALA A 460 -10.10 -28.13 4.97
CA ALA A 460 -10.20 -26.69 4.71
C ALA A 460 -9.27 -25.80 5.55
N GLY A 461 -8.62 -26.35 6.58
CA GLY A 461 -7.89 -25.60 7.60
C GLY A 461 -8.83 -24.89 8.59
N TYR A 462 -8.27 -23.99 9.41
CA TYR A 462 -9.00 -23.26 10.45
C TYR A 462 -9.26 -21.77 10.12
N LYS A 463 -8.71 -21.26 9.01
CA LYS A 463 -8.91 -19.86 8.55
C LYS A 463 -9.77 -19.89 7.29
N SER A 464 -10.82 -19.06 7.22
CA SER A 464 -11.67 -18.98 6.02
C SER A 464 -10.86 -18.64 4.77
N ALA A 465 -9.83 -17.79 4.92
CA ALA A 465 -8.96 -17.31 3.85
C ALA A 465 -8.42 -18.43 2.93
N PHE A 466 -8.15 -19.62 3.46
CA PHE A 466 -7.71 -20.77 2.66
C PHE A 466 -8.81 -21.33 1.76
N SER A 467 -10.05 -21.37 2.27
CA SER A 467 -11.25 -21.73 1.51
C SER A 467 -11.64 -20.63 0.52
N ASP A 468 -11.56 -19.36 0.95
CA ASP A 468 -11.81 -18.18 0.12
C ASP A 468 -10.85 -18.16 -1.09
N ALA A 469 -9.56 -18.48 -0.88
CA ALA A 469 -8.55 -18.59 -1.93
C ALA A 469 -8.75 -19.79 -2.87
N ALA A 470 -9.19 -20.95 -2.36
CA ALA A 470 -9.56 -22.09 -3.21
C ALA A 470 -10.75 -21.76 -4.14
N LEU A 471 -11.74 -21.04 -3.61
CA LEU A 471 -12.88 -20.53 -4.37
C LEU A 471 -12.48 -19.42 -5.35
N GLU A 472 -11.52 -18.54 -5.02
CA GLU A 472 -10.98 -17.52 -5.93
C GLU A 472 -10.23 -18.17 -7.10
N LEU A 473 -9.35 -19.14 -6.82
CA LEU A 473 -8.59 -19.84 -7.84
C LEU A 473 -9.49 -20.65 -8.79
N GLY A 474 -10.47 -21.39 -8.24
CA GLY A 474 -11.43 -22.13 -9.05
C GLY A 474 -12.24 -21.24 -10.01
N LYS A 475 -12.71 -20.08 -9.52
CA LYS A 475 -13.39 -19.08 -10.37
C LYS A 475 -12.46 -18.52 -11.45
N LEU A 476 -11.20 -18.24 -11.10
CA LEU A 476 -10.21 -17.74 -12.05
C LEU A 476 -9.88 -18.74 -13.17
N MET A 477 -9.85 -20.04 -12.86
CA MET A 477 -9.69 -21.11 -13.84
C MET A 477 -10.90 -21.17 -14.78
N VAL A 478 -12.12 -21.12 -14.25
CA VAL A 478 -13.37 -21.07 -15.03
C VAL A 478 -13.42 -19.88 -15.98
N GLU A 479 -13.14 -18.67 -15.48
CA GLU A 479 -13.11 -17.44 -16.29
C GLU A 479 -12.11 -17.52 -17.47
N ARG A 480 -11.02 -18.27 -17.30
CA ARG A 480 -9.98 -18.48 -18.32
C ARG A 480 -10.17 -19.74 -19.16
N ARG A 481 -11.23 -20.53 -18.88
CA ARG A 481 -11.55 -21.82 -19.51
C ARG A 481 -10.42 -22.86 -19.34
N ILE A 482 -9.92 -22.97 -18.10
CA ILE A 482 -8.85 -23.88 -17.69
C ILE A 482 -9.45 -25.04 -16.89
N ASP A 483 -9.18 -26.26 -17.33
CA ASP A 483 -9.55 -27.50 -16.64
C ASP A 483 -8.72 -27.72 -15.37
N LEU A 484 -9.28 -28.44 -14.39
CA LEU A 484 -8.60 -28.81 -13.16
C LEU A 484 -8.10 -30.27 -13.18
N VAL A 485 -6.85 -30.47 -12.75
CA VAL A 485 -6.35 -31.78 -12.29
C VAL A 485 -6.10 -31.68 -10.78
N TYR A 486 -6.49 -32.68 -9.99
CA TYR A 486 -6.30 -32.66 -8.52
C TYR A 486 -6.32 -34.05 -7.89
N GLY A 487 -6.02 -34.14 -6.59
CA GLY A 487 -5.91 -35.39 -5.83
C GLY A 487 -7.20 -36.18 -5.54
N GLY A 488 -8.33 -35.83 -6.17
CA GLY A 488 -9.58 -36.60 -6.18
C GLY A 488 -10.46 -36.60 -4.92
N GLY A 489 -10.02 -36.03 -3.79
CA GLY A 489 -10.81 -35.99 -2.55
C GLY A 489 -11.98 -34.99 -2.60
N SER A 490 -13.18 -35.40 -2.18
CA SER A 490 -14.39 -34.54 -2.25
C SER A 490 -14.56 -33.55 -1.09
N LEU A 491 -13.59 -33.47 -0.18
CA LEU A 491 -13.62 -32.64 1.04
C LEU A 491 -12.52 -31.57 1.09
N GLY A 492 -12.65 -30.61 2.01
CA GLY A 492 -11.65 -29.58 2.26
C GLY A 492 -11.45 -28.61 1.10
N LEU A 493 -10.21 -28.18 0.87
CA LEU A 493 -9.91 -27.28 -0.26
C LEU A 493 -10.03 -28.01 -1.60
N MET A 494 -9.71 -29.30 -1.64
CA MET A 494 -9.90 -30.15 -2.82
C MET A 494 -11.35 -30.12 -3.31
N GLY A 495 -12.30 -30.44 -2.43
CA GLY A 495 -13.73 -30.41 -2.75
C GLY A 495 -14.23 -29.00 -3.13
N LEU A 496 -13.75 -27.94 -2.47
CA LEU A 496 -14.14 -26.57 -2.80
C LEU A 496 -13.69 -26.15 -4.21
N ILE A 497 -12.44 -26.41 -4.59
CA ILE A 497 -11.94 -26.02 -5.92
C ILE A 497 -12.53 -26.91 -7.02
N SER A 498 -12.64 -28.23 -6.82
CA SER A 498 -13.20 -29.14 -7.83
C SER A 498 -14.68 -28.90 -8.09
N GLN A 499 -15.48 -28.71 -7.04
CA GLN A 499 -16.89 -28.31 -7.19
C GLN A 499 -17.02 -26.96 -7.91
N THR A 500 -16.13 -26.00 -7.64
CA THR A 500 -16.17 -24.66 -8.26
C THR A 500 -15.83 -24.70 -9.75
N VAL A 501 -14.80 -25.45 -10.15
CA VAL A 501 -14.39 -25.56 -11.55
C VAL A 501 -15.44 -26.33 -12.37
N LEU A 502 -15.98 -27.42 -11.80
CA LEU A 502 -17.04 -28.22 -12.42
C LEU A 502 -18.33 -27.40 -12.62
N ASN A 503 -18.78 -26.66 -11.60
CA ASN A 503 -19.97 -25.81 -11.69
C ASN A 503 -19.80 -24.63 -12.65
N GLY A 504 -18.56 -24.28 -12.99
CA GLY A 504 -18.24 -23.32 -14.06
C GLY A 504 -18.24 -23.90 -15.47
N GLY A 505 -18.44 -25.21 -15.63
CA GLY A 505 -18.49 -25.87 -16.94
C GLY A 505 -17.13 -26.22 -17.55
N CYS A 506 -16.04 -26.16 -16.78
CA CYS A 506 -14.72 -26.68 -17.20
C CYS A 506 -14.57 -28.16 -16.79
N HIS A 507 -13.67 -28.90 -17.45
CA HIS A 507 -13.43 -30.30 -17.07
C HIS A 507 -12.63 -30.37 -15.77
N VAL A 508 -12.86 -31.44 -15.02
CA VAL A 508 -12.23 -31.71 -13.73
C VAL A 508 -11.83 -33.18 -13.71
N LEU A 509 -10.55 -33.45 -13.44
CA LEU A 509 -9.97 -34.77 -13.33
C LEU A 509 -9.40 -34.97 -11.92
N GLY A 510 -10.07 -35.77 -11.11
CA GLY A 510 -9.56 -36.30 -9.85
C GLY A 510 -8.69 -37.53 -10.09
N VAL A 511 -7.51 -37.58 -9.50
CA VAL A 511 -6.62 -38.75 -9.54
C VAL A 511 -6.40 -39.25 -8.12
N ILE A 512 -6.82 -40.48 -7.84
CA ILE A 512 -6.86 -41.04 -6.48
C ILE A 512 -6.37 -42.50 -6.45
N PRO A 513 -5.51 -42.89 -5.50
CA PRO A 513 -5.13 -44.29 -5.34
C PRO A 513 -6.32 -45.14 -4.89
N GLU A 514 -6.43 -46.38 -5.36
CA GLU A 514 -7.55 -47.27 -5.01
C GLU A 514 -7.71 -47.44 -3.48
N ALA A 515 -6.59 -47.52 -2.75
CA ALA A 515 -6.55 -47.62 -1.29
C ALA A 515 -7.10 -46.40 -0.53
N LEU A 516 -7.30 -45.25 -1.19
CA LEU A 516 -7.85 -44.02 -0.59
C LEU A 516 -9.31 -43.74 -0.95
N LEU A 517 -9.88 -44.44 -1.95
CA LEU A 517 -11.28 -44.30 -2.35
C LEU A 517 -12.26 -44.32 -1.15
N PRO A 518 -12.17 -45.25 -0.18
CA PRO A 518 -13.14 -45.30 0.93
C PRO A 518 -12.92 -44.25 2.03
N ARG A 519 -11.92 -43.36 1.89
CA ARG A 519 -11.45 -42.45 2.95
C ARG A 519 -11.47 -40.97 2.54
N GLU A 520 -11.19 -40.65 1.28
CA GLU A 520 -11.21 -39.26 0.78
C GLU A 520 -12.43 -38.92 -0.11
N ILE A 521 -13.25 -39.92 -0.46
CA ILE A 521 -14.54 -39.72 -1.16
C ILE A 521 -15.68 -40.06 -0.21
N SER A 522 -16.39 -39.03 0.28
CA SER A 522 -17.57 -39.19 1.16
C SER A 522 -18.85 -38.77 0.44
N GLY A 523 -19.23 -39.49 -0.62
CA GLY A 523 -20.39 -39.19 -1.46
C GLY A 523 -20.05 -39.26 -2.95
N GLU A 524 -20.74 -38.45 -3.76
CA GLU A 524 -20.40 -38.28 -5.18
C GLU A 524 -19.08 -37.50 -5.36
N THR A 525 -18.41 -37.75 -6.49
CA THR A 525 -17.13 -37.13 -6.85
C THR A 525 -17.31 -35.99 -7.84
N PHE A 526 -16.58 -34.89 -7.63
CA PHE A 526 -16.63 -33.75 -8.55
C PHE A 526 -15.68 -33.99 -9.73
N GLY A 527 -16.26 -34.28 -10.89
CA GLY A 527 -15.58 -34.48 -12.16
C GLY A 527 -15.38 -35.94 -12.55
N GLU A 528 -14.55 -36.15 -13.57
CA GLU A 528 -13.99 -37.45 -13.91
C GLU A 528 -13.04 -37.91 -12.79
N VAL A 529 -13.05 -39.20 -12.45
CA VAL A 529 -12.10 -39.77 -11.48
C VAL A 529 -11.37 -40.94 -12.11
N LYS A 530 -10.03 -40.85 -12.08
CA LYS A 530 -9.13 -41.90 -12.54
C LYS A 530 -8.43 -42.53 -11.33
N THR A 531 -8.53 -43.85 -11.21
CA THR A 531 -7.81 -44.61 -10.19
C THR A 531 -6.33 -44.76 -10.54
N ALA A 532 -5.52 -44.97 -9.51
CA ALA A 532 -4.12 -45.37 -9.61
C ALA A 532 -3.84 -46.51 -8.62
N ALA A 533 -2.90 -47.39 -8.94
CA ALA A 533 -2.48 -48.48 -8.07
C ALA A 533 -1.77 -47.96 -6.81
N ASP A 534 -0.97 -46.90 -6.94
CA ASP A 534 -0.22 -46.30 -5.83
C ASP A 534 -0.04 -44.76 -5.94
N MET A 535 0.71 -44.19 -5.00
CA MET A 535 0.99 -42.75 -4.92
C MET A 535 1.98 -42.23 -5.98
N HIS A 536 2.86 -43.08 -6.53
CA HIS A 536 3.76 -42.69 -7.62
C HIS A 536 3.00 -42.63 -8.94
N GLU A 537 2.16 -43.63 -9.24
CA GLU A 537 1.32 -43.61 -10.44
C GLU A 537 0.31 -42.44 -10.38
N ARG A 538 -0.33 -42.19 -9.22
CA ARG A 538 -1.18 -40.99 -8.99
C ARG A 538 -0.46 -39.72 -9.45
N LYS A 539 0.78 -39.50 -8.98
CA LYS A 539 1.54 -38.29 -9.28
C LYS A 539 2.02 -38.24 -10.73
N SER A 540 2.39 -39.38 -11.35
CA SER A 540 2.69 -39.44 -12.80
C SER A 540 1.49 -39.02 -13.64
N ILE A 541 0.31 -39.57 -13.36
CA ILE A 541 -0.94 -39.21 -14.06
C ILE A 541 -1.25 -37.72 -13.87
N MET A 542 -1.18 -37.20 -12.63
CA MET A 542 -1.42 -35.78 -12.34
C MET A 542 -0.41 -34.87 -13.04
N PHE A 543 0.84 -35.30 -13.15
CA PHE A 543 1.90 -34.60 -13.86
C PHE A 543 1.68 -34.59 -15.38
N GLU A 544 1.33 -35.74 -15.97
CA GLU A 544 1.07 -35.89 -17.41
C GLU A 544 -0.07 -34.99 -17.89
N HIS A 545 -1.17 -34.90 -17.11
CA HIS A 545 -2.43 -34.29 -17.54
C HIS A 545 -2.49 -32.76 -17.35
N ALA A 546 -1.41 -32.12 -16.88
CA ALA A 546 -1.36 -30.70 -16.55
C ALA A 546 -0.31 -29.92 -17.36
N ASP A 547 -0.60 -28.65 -17.69
CA ASP A 547 0.34 -27.72 -18.33
C ASP A 547 1.17 -26.93 -17.31
N ALA A 548 0.65 -26.77 -16.08
CA ALA A 548 1.29 -26.11 -14.95
C ALA A 548 0.75 -26.62 -13.60
N PHE A 549 1.44 -26.30 -12.51
CA PHE A 549 1.12 -26.72 -11.14
C PHE A 549 0.85 -25.53 -10.22
N ILE A 550 -0.08 -25.65 -9.27
CA ILE A 550 -0.29 -24.67 -8.19
C ILE A 550 -0.40 -25.41 -6.85
N ALA A 551 0.34 -24.95 -5.84
CA ALA A 551 0.12 -25.35 -4.45
C ALA A 551 -0.67 -24.28 -3.68
N LEU A 552 -1.82 -24.69 -3.14
CA LEU A 552 -2.61 -24.01 -2.12
C LEU A 552 -2.23 -24.54 -0.71
N PRO A 553 -2.66 -23.89 0.39
CA PRO A 553 -2.46 -24.40 1.74
C PRO A 553 -2.87 -25.87 1.90
N GLY A 554 -2.00 -26.68 2.52
CA GLY A 554 -2.17 -28.13 2.62
C GLY A 554 -1.17 -28.79 3.54
N GLY A 555 -1.38 -30.09 3.81
CA GLY A 555 -0.56 -30.90 4.71
C GLY A 555 0.66 -31.51 4.02
N TYR A 556 1.23 -32.57 4.62
CA TYR A 556 2.43 -33.24 4.10
C TYR A 556 2.30 -33.72 2.65
N GLY A 557 1.13 -34.23 2.23
CA GLY A 557 0.91 -34.63 0.82
C GLY A 557 1.11 -33.47 -0.15
N THR A 558 0.46 -32.32 0.10
CA THR A 558 0.61 -31.09 -0.70
C THR A 558 2.06 -30.57 -0.72
N MET A 559 2.80 -30.77 0.38
CA MET A 559 4.23 -30.42 0.46
C MET A 559 5.10 -31.36 -0.40
N GLU A 560 4.79 -32.65 -0.38
CA GLU A 560 5.49 -33.72 -1.11
C GLU A 560 5.26 -33.59 -2.63
N GLU A 561 4.00 -33.44 -3.04
CA GLU A 561 3.57 -33.17 -4.42
C GLU A 561 4.25 -31.90 -4.99
N LEU A 562 4.33 -30.83 -4.19
CA LEU A 562 5.00 -29.58 -4.57
C LEU A 562 6.53 -29.75 -4.70
N LEU A 563 7.18 -30.39 -3.72
CA LEU A 563 8.64 -30.55 -3.71
C LEU A 563 9.12 -31.45 -4.84
N GLU A 564 8.34 -32.45 -5.24
CA GLU A 564 8.66 -33.33 -6.37
C GLU A 564 8.72 -32.55 -7.69
N VAL A 565 7.70 -31.74 -8.03
CA VAL A 565 7.71 -30.95 -9.27
C VAL A 565 8.75 -29.82 -9.26
N ILE A 566 9.14 -29.30 -8.08
CA ILE A 566 10.29 -28.37 -7.99
C ILE A 566 11.59 -29.11 -8.30
N ALA A 567 11.80 -30.29 -7.71
CA ALA A 567 13.00 -31.10 -7.94
C ALA A 567 13.11 -31.56 -9.40
N TRP A 568 12.01 -31.98 -10.02
CA TRP A 568 11.98 -32.37 -11.43
C TRP A 568 12.27 -31.21 -12.37
N SER A 569 11.73 -30.00 -12.10
CA SER A 569 12.10 -28.81 -12.89
C SER A 569 13.56 -28.41 -12.69
N GLN A 570 14.10 -28.51 -11.46
CA GLN A 570 15.52 -28.24 -11.17
C GLN A 570 16.46 -29.23 -11.89
N LEU A 571 16.02 -30.48 -12.07
CA LEU A 571 16.73 -31.51 -12.83
C LEU A 571 16.55 -31.40 -14.36
N GLY A 572 15.81 -30.40 -14.85
CA GLY A 572 15.54 -30.23 -16.28
C GLY A 572 14.58 -31.27 -16.87
N ILE A 573 13.82 -31.98 -16.03
CA ILE A 573 12.82 -32.97 -16.47
C ILE A 573 11.57 -32.26 -17.04
N HIS A 574 11.28 -31.03 -16.61
CA HIS A 574 10.19 -30.24 -17.20
C HIS A 574 10.29 -28.72 -17.05
N ASP A 575 9.68 -28.05 -18.04
CA ASP A 575 9.50 -26.60 -18.15
C ASP A 575 8.14 -26.08 -17.63
N LYS A 576 7.27 -26.98 -17.16
CA LYS A 576 5.93 -26.66 -16.65
C LYS A 576 6.01 -25.70 -15.44
N PRO A 577 5.34 -24.53 -15.43
CA PRO A 577 5.42 -23.57 -14.33
C PRO A 577 4.93 -24.15 -13.00
N VAL A 578 5.66 -23.87 -11.91
CA VAL A 578 5.30 -24.28 -10.55
C VAL A 578 4.90 -23.07 -9.71
N GLY A 579 3.60 -22.95 -9.43
CA GLY A 579 3.00 -21.87 -8.67
C GLY A 579 2.85 -22.16 -7.18
N LEU A 580 3.06 -21.16 -6.33
CA LEU A 580 2.80 -21.20 -4.90
C LEU A 580 1.85 -20.06 -4.51
N PHE A 581 0.66 -20.41 -4.04
CA PHE A 581 -0.34 -19.45 -3.57
C PHE A 581 -0.16 -19.24 -2.06
N ASN A 582 0.54 -18.17 -1.67
CA ASN A 582 0.97 -17.91 -0.30
C ASN A 582 -0.11 -17.24 0.57
N VAL A 583 -1.30 -17.83 0.59
CA VAL A 583 -2.50 -17.32 1.29
C VAL A 583 -2.20 -17.06 2.77
N ASP A 584 -2.39 -15.82 3.22
CA ASP A 584 -2.16 -15.38 4.60
C ASP A 584 -0.78 -15.80 5.18
N GLY A 585 0.24 -15.86 4.30
CA GLY A 585 1.60 -16.22 4.66
C GLY A 585 1.82 -17.69 5.03
N TYR A 586 0.91 -18.60 4.66
CA TYR A 586 0.96 -20.02 5.02
C TYR A 586 2.31 -20.70 4.76
N PHE A 587 2.98 -20.33 3.65
CA PHE A 587 4.26 -20.92 3.26
C PHE A 587 5.48 -20.07 3.66
N ASN A 588 5.33 -18.98 4.44
CA ASN A 588 6.44 -18.09 4.79
C ASN A 588 7.62 -18.84 5.44
N SER A 589 7.38 -19.84 6.29
CA SER A 589 8.44 -20.66 6.91
C SER A 589 9.13 -21.59 5.92
N LEU A 590 8.40 -22.11 4.92
CA LEU A 590 8.96 -22.92 3.83
C LEU A 590 9.82 -22.06 2.89
N LEU A 591 9.33 -20.88 2.52
CA LEU A 591 10.08 -19.91 1.72
C LEU A 591 11.36 -19.47 2.45
N SER A 592 11.28 -19.22 3.76
CA SER A 592 12.46 -18.92 4.60
C SER A 592 13.48 -20.07 4.62
N LEU A 593 13.02 -21.33 4.59
CA LEU A 593 13.90 -22.50 4.50
C LEU A 593 14.59 -22.59 3.12
N PHE A 594 13.87 -22.28 2.03
CA PHE A 594 14.48 -22.22 0.70
C PHE A 594 15.44 -21.04 0.55
N ASP A 595 15.12 -19.88 1.13
CA ASP A 595 16.02 -18.71 1.17
C ASP A 595 17.30 -19.04 1.94
N LYS A 596 17.20 -19.77 3.07
CA LYS A 596 18.38 -20.29 3.79
C LYS A 596 19.14 -21.34 2.98
N GLY A 597 18.44 -22.17 2.20
CA GLY A 597 19.05 -23.09 1.25
C GLY A 597 19.87 -22.39 0.15
N VAL A 598 19.49 -21.18 -0.26
CA VAL A 598 20.29 -20.34 -1.17
C VAL A 598 21.47 -19.69 -0.45
N GLU A 599 21.28 -19.17 0.76
CA GLU A 599 22.35 -18.57 1.57
C GLU A 599 23.49 -19.56 1.86
N GLU A 600 23.14 -20.81 2.20
CA GLU A 600 24.09 -21.91 2.46
C GLU A 600 24.55 -22.65 1.18
N GLY A 601 24.12 -22.21 -0.01
CA GLY A 601 24.56 -22.74 -1.30
C GLY A 601 24.00 -24.11 -1.73
N PHE A 602 23.06 -24.69 -0.98
CA PHE A 602 22.36 -25.94 -1.36
C PHE A 602 21.36 -25.75 -2.53
N ILE A 603 20.85 -24.53 -2.70
CA ILE A 603 19.94 -24.15 -3.79
C ILE A 603 20.61 -23.04 -4.59
N GLN A 604 20.76 -23.22 -5.92
CA GLN A 604 21.25 -22.13 -6.75
C GLN A 604 20.24 -20.97 -6.78
N ASN A 605 20.72 -19.72 -6.73
CA ASN A 605 19.85 -18.54 -6.79
C ASN A 605 18.97 -18.50 -8.07
N SER A 606 19.41 -19.14 -9.15
CA SER A 606 18.61 -19.38 -10.36
C SER A 606 17.44 -20.35 -10.10
N ALA A 607 17.73 -21.54 -9.55
CA ALA A 607 16.73 -22.56 -9.20
C ALA A 607 15.69 -22.04 -8.18
N ARG A 608 16.07 -21.09 -7.31
CA ARG A 608 15.14 -20.41 -6.39
C ARG A 608 13.96 -19.70 -7.10
N HIS A 609 14.09 -19.41 -8.39
CA HIS A 609 13.06 -18.80 -9.24
C HIS A 609 12.19 -19.81 -10.04
N ILE A 610 12.39 -21.12 -9.88
CA ILE A 610 11.47 -22.16 -10.39
C ILE A 610 10.06 -21.96 -9.80
N MET A 611 9.99 -21.56 -8.53
CA MET A 611 8.75 -21.28 -7.82
C MET A 611 8.22 -19.87 -8.12
N VAL A 612 7.07 -19.82 -8.80
CA VAL A 612 6.30 -18.60 -9.02
C VAL A 612 5.40 -18.35 -7.81
N ILE A 613 5.70 -17.32 -7.00
CA ILE A 613 4.96 -17.03 -5.76
C ILE A 613 3.94 -15.90 -6.02
N GLY A 614 2.71 -16.04 -5.52
CA GLY A 614 1.70 -14.98 -5.51
C GLY A 614 0.81 -15.03 -4.26
N ASP A 615 0.37 -13.86 -3.79
CA ASP A 615 -0.46 -13.71 -2.60
C ASP A 615 -1.97 -13.62 -2.95
N THR A 616 -2.32 -13.55 -4.23
CA THR A 616 -3.69 -13.64 -4.78
C THR A 616 -3.73 -14.49 -6.05
N ALA A 617 -4.88 -15.10 -6.37
CA ALA A 617 -4.99 -15.97 -7.54
C ALA A 617 -4.67 -15.24 -8.87
N PRO A 618 -5.16 -14.01 -9.14
CA PRO A 618 -4.84 -13.30 -10.38
C PRO A 618 -3.36 -12.90 -10.50
N GLU A 619 -2.70 -12.59 -9.38
CA GLU A 619 -1.26 -12.32 -9.37
C GLU A 619 -0.47 -13.58 -9.75
N LEU A 620 -0.77 -14.70 -9.09
CA LEU A 620 -0.10 -15.97 -9.33
C LEU A 620 -0.27 -16.42 -10.79
N MET A 621 -1.51 -16.43 -11.28
CA MET A 621 -1.84 -16.86 -12.65
C MET A 621 -1.12 -16.00 -13.71
N ASN A 622 -1.09 -14.67 -13.54
CA ASN A 622 -0.40 -13.79 -14.48
C ASN A 622 1.12 -14.04 -14.49
N LYS A 623 1.75 -14.21 -13.31
CA LYS A 623 3.18 -14.53 -13.22
C LYS A 623 3.50 -15.90 -13.83
N MET A 624 2.59 -16.88 -13.72
CA MET A 624 2.74 -18.19 -14.35
C MET A 624 2.58 -18.10 -15.87
N GLU A 625 1.64 -17.31 -16.39
CA GLU A 625 1.52 -17.05 -17.82
C GLU A 625 2.79 -16.39 -18.38
N GLU A 626 3.38 -15.44 -17.65
CA GLU A 626 4.67 -14.80 -17.98
C GLU A 626 5.91 -15.67 -17.71
N TYR A 627 5.77 -16.87 -17.10
CA TYR A 627 6.92 -17.72 -16.74
C TYR A 627 7.69 -18.24 -17.96
N VAL A 628 8.96 -17.83 -18.05
CA VAL A 628 9.96 -18.40 -18.96
C VAL A 628 10.69 -19.53 -18.21
N PRO A 629 10.83 -20.73 -18.79
CA PRO A 629 11.48 -21.86 -18.13
C PRO A 629 12.94 -21.61 -17.72
N PHE A 630 13.37 -22.31 -16.67
CA PHE A 630 14.76 -22.31 -16.24
C PHE A 630 15.63 -23.09 -17.25
N GLY A 631 16.35 -22.35 -18.11
CA GLY A 631 17.30 -22.93 -19.06
C GLY A 631 18.53 -23.52 -18.36
N GLY A 632 18.44 -24.77 -17.92
CA GLY A 632 19.46 -25.43 -17.12
C GLY A 632 20.74 -25.80 -17.88
N LYS A 633 21.86 -25.19 -17.47
CA LYS A 633 23.23 -25.71 -17.54
C LYS A 633 24.06 -25.15 -16.38
#